data_AF-A0A9D6LXG0-F1
#
_entry.id   AF-A0A9D6LXG0-F1
#
_cell.length_a   1.000
_cell.length_b   1.000
_cell.length_c   1.000
_cell.angle_alpha   90.00
_cell.angle_beta   90.00
_cell.angle_gamma   90.00
#
_symmetry.space_group_name_H-M   'P 1'
#
loop_
_entity.id
_entity.type
_entity.pdbx_description
1 polymer ?
#
loop_
_entity_poly.entity_id
_entity_poly.type
_entity_poly.pdbx_seq_one_letter_code
_entity_poly.pdbx_strand_id
1 'polypeptide(L)'
;MISFRSVALFAMLFVAAIATVIINARPVPPVPKPNAVATWTPLNSYLIDVAGWYEITPNESAVFSPFDLSIEGLKSLPATVGSWRGEPYDMGPAIDQWFENPDLALSNFYRDDRGHQAWLSVFGSRGRKSYVLFE
;
A
#
# COMPACT_ATOMS: atom_id res chain seq x y z
N MET A 1 56.39 -1.34 4.74
CA MET A 1 55.96 -0.86 3.41
C MET A 1 54.52 -1.32 3.21
N ILE A 2 53.57 -0.39 3.07
CA ILE A 2 52.16 -0.74 2.83
C ILE A 2 52.07 -1.24 1.39
N SER A 3 51.59 -2.47 1.20
CA SER A 3 51.45 -3.04 -0.14
C SER A 3 50.29 -2.37 -0.89
N PHE A 4 50.41 -2.24 -2.21
CA PHE A 4 49.34 -1.69 -3.06
C PHE A 4 47.99 -2.40 -2.84
N ARG A 5 48.02 -3.71 -2.54
CA ARG A 5 46.83 -4.51 -2.22
C ARG A 5 46.14 -4.05 -0.94
N SER A 6 46.91 -3.66 0.08
CA SER A 6 46.38 -3.13 1.34
C SER A 6 45.68 -1.78 1.11
N VAL A 7 46.27 -0.90 0.29
CA VAL A 7 45.65 0.39 -0.06
C VAL A 7 44.34 0.20 -0.81
N ALA A 8 44.31 -0.70 -1.80
CA ALA A 8 43.10 -1.00 -2.56
C ALA A 8 41.97 -1.59 -1.67
N LEU A 9 42.32 -2.45 -0.72
CA LEU A 9 41.35 -3.04 0.21
C LEU A 9 40.72 -1.97 1.12
N PHE A 10 41.54 -1.07 1.67
CA PHE A 10 41.04 0.04 2.49
C PHE A 10 40.17 1.01 1.68
N ALA A 11 40.53 1.28 0.42
CA ALA A 11 39.70 2.11 -0.45
C ALA A 11 38.33 1.47 -0.73
N MET A 12 38.29 0.16 -0.99
CA MET A 12 37.01 -0.56 -1.16
C MET A 12 36.15 -0.53 0.10
N LEU A 13 36.75 -0.79 1.27
CA LEU A 13 36.03 -0.76 2.54
C LEU A 13 35.49 0.63 2.85
N PHE A 14 36.25 1.68 2.52
CA PHE A 14 35.83 3.06 2.71
C PHE A 14 34.66 3.42 1.78
N VAL A 15 34.69 3.01 0.52
CA VAL A 15 33.58 3.20 -0.43
C VAL A 15 32.33 2.44 0.03
N ALA A 16 32.47 1.20 0.50
CA ALA A 16 31.36 0.41 1.01
C ALA A 16 30.73 1.04 2.28
N ALA A 17 31.56 1.58 3.17
CA ALA A 17 31.09 2.29 4.37
C ALA A 17 30.32 3.57 3.99
N ILE A 18 30.83 4.36 3.06
CA ILE A 18 30.14 5.57 2.57
C ILE A 18 28.81 5.20 1.89
N ALA A 19 28.81 4.19 1.02
CA ALA A 19 27.59 3.73 0.36
C ALA A 19 26.52 3.30 1.39
N THR A 20 26.92 2.59 2.45
CA THR A 20 26.02 2.16 3.53
C THR A 20 25.42 3.36 4.28
N VAL A 21 26.23 4.38 4.58
CA VAL A 21 25.76 5.59 5.25
C VAL A 21 24.79 6.37 4.36
N ILE A 22 25.09 6.52 3.06
CA ILE A 22 24.21 7.23 2.12
C ILE A 22 22.87 6.50 1.96
N ILE A 23 22.89 5.16 1.88
CA ILE A 23 21.67 4.34 1.76
C ILE A 23 20.82 4.42 3.03
N ASN A 24 21.43 4.46 4.21
CA ASN A 24 20.72 4.51 5.49
C ASN A 24 20.35 5.93 5.95
N ALA A 25 20.95 6.97 5.39
CA ALA A 25 20.61 8.37 5.67
C ALA A 25 19.38 8.86 4.88
N ARG A 26 18.47 7.95 4.51
CA ARG A 26 17.21 8.31 3.83
C ARG A 26 16.45 9.31 4.72
N PRO A 27 16.00 10.45 4.17
CA PRO A 27 15.19 11.40 4.92
C PRO A 27 13.90 10.71 5.38
N VAL A 28 13.61 10.77 6.68
CA VAL A 28 12.30 10.37 7.19
C VAL A 28 11.28 11.37 6.64
N PRO A 29 10.22 10.92 5.92
CA PRO A 29 9.17 11.81 5.48
C PRO A 29 8.60 12.56 6.69
N PRO A 30 8.33 13.87 6.59
CA PRO A 30 7.67 14.57 7.67
C PRO A 30 6.31 13.94 7.94
N VAL A 31 6.02 13.64 9.21
CA VAL A 31 4.72 13.09 9.62
C VAL A 31 3.62 14.02 9.11
N PRO A 32 2.64 13.51 8.33
CA PRO A 32 1.51 14.32 7.88
C PRO A 32 0.82 14.94 9.09
N LYS A 33 0.74 16.28 9.11
CA LYS A 33 -0.07 16.97 10.13
C LYS A 33 -1.54 16.67 9.85
N PRO A 34 -2.33 16.21 10.82
CA PRO A 34 -3.76 16.00 10.62
C PRO A 34 -4.40 17.32 10.20
N ASN A 35 -4.99 17.37 9.01
CA ASN A 35 -5.89 18.45 8.65
C ASN A 35 -7.17 18.36 9.51
N ALA A 36 -7.83 19.50 9.72
CA ALA A 36 -9.03 19.61 10.55
C ALA A 36 -10.02 18.48 10.23
N VAL A 37 -10.40 17.75 11.29
CA VAL A 37 -11.27 16.58 11.23
C VAL A 37 -12.63 17.02 10.68
N ALA A 38 -12.97 16.56 9.48
CA ALA A 38 -14.34 16.62 9.02
C ALA A 38 -15.21 15.82 10.00
N THR A 39 -16.29 16.45 10.48
CA THR A 39 -17.22 15.95 11.52
C THR A 39 -18.09 14.78 11.03
N TRP A 40 -17.46 13.72 10.53
CA TRP A 40 -18.14 12.48 10.22
C TRP A 40 -18.05 11.53 11.42
N THR A 41 -19.10 10.72 11.59
CA THR A 41 -19.21 9.54 12.47
C THR A 41 -17.92 8.70 12.49
N PRO A 42 -17.66 7.86 13.54
CA PRO A 42 -16.29 7.46 13.90
C PRO A 42 -15.50 6.99 12.69
N LEU A 43 -14.45 7.75 12.39
CA LEU A 43 -13.56 7.50 11.27
C LEU A 43 -12.66 6.31 11.64
N ASN A 44 -12.67 5.27 10.81
CA ASN A 44 -11.73 4.16 10.93
C ASN A 44 -10.36 4.62 10.42
N SER A 45 -9.29 4.33 11.16
CA SER A 45 -7.92 4.68 10.76
C SER A 45 -7.20 3.50 10.12
N TYR A 46 -6.53 3.74 9.00
CA TYR A 46 -5.74 2.75 8.28
C TYR A 46 -4.36 3.31 7.97
N LEU A 47 -3.35 2.44 8.00
CA LEU A 47 -2.06 2.75 7.40
C LEU A 47 -2.13 2.33 5.94
N ILE A 48 -1.92 3.28 5.03
CA ILE A 48 -1.78 2.99 3.61
C ILE A 48 -0.34 3.20 3.20
N ASP A 49 0.18 2.29 2.38
CA ASP A 49 1.40 2.49 1.63
C ASP A 49 1.05 2.34 0.14
N VAL A 50 1.49 3.32 -0.64
CA VAL A 50 1.17 3.41 -2.07
C VAL A 50 2.29 2.79 -2.92
N ALA A 51 3.42 2.40 -2.32
CA ALA A 51 4.57 1.92 -3.08
C ALA A 51 5.39 0.83 -2.35
N GLY A 52 5.08 -0.43 -2.64
CA GLY A 52 5.95 -1.58 -2.35
C GLY A 52 6.06 -1.93 -0.86
N TRP A 53 5.52 -3.09 -0.48
CA TRP A 53 5.40 -3.58 0.91
C TRP A 53 6.66 -3.62 1.79
N TYR A 54 7.86 -3.47 1.23
CA TYR A 54 9.14 -3.48 1.95
C TYR A 54 9.86 -2.13 1.94
N GLU A 55 9.29 -1.11 1.31
CA GLU A 55 9.89 0.22 1.22
C GLU A 55 9.01 1.24 1.94
N ILE A 56 9.55 1.86 2.99
CA ILE A 56 8.89 3.03 3.57
C ILE A 56 9.01 4.15 2.55
N THR A 57 7.89 4.50 1.92
CA THR A 57 7.85 5.56 0.92
C THR A 57 7.34 6.87 1.51
N PRO A 58 7.67 8.02 0.89
CA PRO A 58 7.08 9.31 1.28
C PRO A 58 5.55 9.36 1.17
N ASN A 59 4.93 8.36 0.54
CA ASN A 59 3.49 8.24 0.38
C ASN A 59 2.82 7.39 1.47
N GLU A 60 3.60 6.73 2.34
CA GLU A 60 3.07 6.01 3.49
C GLU A 60 2.41 7.01 4.45
N SER A 61 1.13 6.80 4.75
CA SER A 61 0.35 7.73 5.57
C SER A 61 -0.77 7.02 6.31
N ALA A 62 -1.05 7.49 7.53
CA ALA A 62 -2.26 7.13 8.22
C ALA A 62 -3.43 7.95 7.63
N VAL A 63 -4.44 7.25 7.12
CA VAL A 63 -5.66 7.85 6.57
C VAL A 63 -6.87 7.47 7.39
N PHE A 64 -7.84 8.37 7.41
CA PHE A 64 -9.13 8.17 8.04
C PHE A 64 -10.16 7.89 6.96
N SER A 65 -10.95 6.84 7.13
CA SER A 65 -12.04 6.49 6.23
C SER A 65 -13.35 6.43 7.01
N PRO A 66 -14.45 6.95 6.44
CA PRO A 66 -15.79 6.74 6.99
C PRO A 66 -16.27 5.29 6.79
N PHE A 67 -15.55 4.49 6.00
CA PHE A 67 -15.88 3.10 5.72
C PHE A 67 -15.01 2.15 6.54
N ASP A 68 -15.59 1.03 6.96
CA ASP A 68 -14.83 -0.11 7.46
C ASP A 68 -14.21 -0.86 6.26
N LEU A 69 -12.88 -0.84 6.17
CA LEU A 69 -12.08 -1.49 5.13
C LEU A 69 -11.62 -2.89 5.57
N SER A 70 -12.16 -3.42 6.68
CA SER A 70 -12.02 -4.82 7.03
C SER A 70 -12.69 -5.73 6.00
N ILE A 71 -12.33 -7.02 6.01
CA ILE A 71 -12.93 -8.03 5.11
C ILE A 71 -14.47 -8.05 5.23
N GLU A 72 -15.01 -7.92 6.44
CA GLU A 72 -16.47 -7.93 6.63
C GLU A 72 -17.10 -6.59 6.25
N GLY A 73 -16.47 -5.46 6.60
CA GLY A 73 -16.96 -4.13 6.25
C GLY A 73 -17.04 -3.90 4.73
N LEU A 74 -16.05 -4.39 3.98
CA LEU A 74 -15.99 -4.23 2.53
C LEU A 74 -17.05 -5.00 1.75
N LYS A 75 -17.60 -6.09 2.31
CA LYS A 75 -18.74 -6.79 1.70
C LYS A 75 -19.99 -5.90 1.61
N SER A 76 -20.05 -4.88 2.45
CA SER A 76 -21.09 -3.86 2.50
C SER A 76 -20.67 -2.51 1.92
N LEU A 77 -19.59 -2.48 1.11
CA LEU A 77 -19.17 -1.23 0.46
C LEU A 77 -20.31 -0.71 -0.43
N PRO A 78 -20.70 0.57 -0.28
CA PRO A 78 -21.81 1.10 -1.05
C PRO A 78 -21.46 1.18 -2.54
N ALA A 79 -22.46 0.89 -3.38
CA ALA A 79 -22.36 1.07 -4.82
C ALA A 79 -22.15 2.56 -5.20
N THR A 80 -22.50 3.49 -4.32
CA THR A 80 -22.35 4.93 -4.57
C THR A 80 -21.48 5.56 -3.50
N VAL A 81 -20.46 6.32 -3.92
CA VAL A 81 -19.55 7.07 -3.03
C VAL A 81 -19.47 8.51 -3.51
N GLY A 82 -20.18 9.42 -2.83
CA GLY A 82 -20.31 10.80 -3.31
C GLY A 82 -20.98 10.86 -4.68
N SER A 83 -20.31 11.46 -5.68
CA SER A 83 -20.76 11.51 -7.07
C SER A 83 -20.44 10.24 -7.88
N TRP A 84 -19.64 9.32 -7.32
CA TRP A 84 -19.20 8.13 -8.02
C TRP A 84 -20.23 7.01 -7.92
N ARG A 85 -20.51 6.35 -9.04
CA ARG A 85 -21.36 5.16 -9.12
C ARG A 85 -20.53 3.98 -9.57
N GLY A 86 -20.52 2.96 -8.74
CA GLY A 86 -19.81 1.70 -8.91
C GLY A 86 -20.71 0.65 -9.52
N GLU A 87 -20.17 -0.04 -10.52
CA GLU A 87 -20.75 -1.25 -11.08
C GLU A 87 -19.82 -2.43 -10.75
N PRO A 88 -20.34 -3.55 -10.21
CA PRO A 88 -19.53 -4.73 -9.97
C PRO A 88 -18.84 -5.20 -11.25
N TYR A 89 -17.58 -5.58 -11.11
CA TYR A 89 -16.81 -6.17 -12.20
C TYR A 89 -16.36 -7.58 -11.83
N ASP A 90 -16.58 -8.53 -12.74
CA ASP A 90 -16.11 -9.90 -12.61
C ASP A 90 -14.63 -9.99 -13.02
N MET A 91 -13.76 -10.25 -12.03
CA MET A 91 -12.32 -10.41 -12.24
C MET A 91 -11.95 -11.78 -12.83
N GLY A 92 -12.89 -12.71 -12.94
CA GLY A 92 -12.69 -14.04 -13.48
C GLY A 92 -11.97 -15.02 -12.54
N PRO A 93 -11.90 -16.30 -12.93
CA PRO A 93 -11.44 -17.39 -12.05
C PRO A 93 -9.94 -17.36 -11.77
N ALA A 94 -9.17 -16.56 -12.50
CA ALA A 94 -7.74 -16.42 -12.26
C ALA A 94 -7.47 -15.92 -10.83
N ILE A 95 -8.30 -15.02 -10.29
CA ILE A 95 -8.10 -14.48 -8.94
C ILE A 95 -8.00 -15.58 -7.88
N ASP A 96 -8.82 -16.62 -7.97
CA ASP A 96 -8.79 -17.72 -7.02
C ASP A 96 -7.46 -18.48 -7.05
N GLN A 97 -6.84 -18.58 -8.24
CA GLN A 97 -5.54 -19.22 -8.42
C GLN A 97 -4.39 -18.33 -7.90
N TRP A 98 -4.39 -17.05 -8.27
CA TRP A 98 -3.29 -16.13 -7.92
C TRP A 98 -3.30 -15.72 -6.43
N PHE A 99 -4.46 -15.79 -5.77
CA PHE A 99 -4.64 -15.36 -4.38
C PHE A 99 -5.06 -16.50 -3.43
N GLU A 100 -4.83 -17.76 -3.83
CA GLU A 100 -5.15 -18.96 -3.03
C GLU A 100 -6.57 -18.97 -2.43
N ASN A 101 -7.59 -18.72 -3.26
CA ASN A 101 -9.00 -18.59 -2.84
C ASN A 101 -9.15 -17.57 -1.69
N PRO A 102 -9.05 -16.26 -1.99
CA PRO A 102 -9.11 -15.23 -0.97
C PRO A 102 -10.47 -15.23 -0.25
N ASP A 103 -10.50 -14.79 1.01
CA ASP A 103 -11.76 -14.64 1.77
C ASP A 103 -12.65 -13.52 1.21
N LEU A 104 -12.04 -12.59 0.49
CA LEU A 104 -12.69 -11.48 -0.20
C LEU A 104 -11.98 -11.26 -1.54
N ALA A 105 -12.75 -11.27 -2.61
CA ALA A 105 -12.35 -10.74 -3.91
C ALA A 105 -13.51 -9.87 -4.40
N LEU A 106 -13.28 -8.56 -4.42
CA LEU A 106 -14.28 -7.59 -4.87
C LEU A 106 -13.64 -6.65 -5.89
N SER A 107 -14.37 -6.36 -6.95
CA SER A 107 -14.00 -5.29 -7.87
C SER A 107 -15.21 -4.50 -8.32
N ASN A 108 -15.02 -3.19 -8.39
CA ASN A 108 -16.02 -2.24 -8.84
C ASN A 108 -15.38 -1.26 -9.83
N PHE A 109 -16.11 -0.98 -10.90
CA PHE A 109 -15.80 0.10 -11.82
C PHE A 109 -16.62 1.34 -11.44
N TYR A 110 -15.96 2.40 -10.99
CA TYR A 110 -16.61 3.65 -10.61
C TYR A 110 -16.55 4.68 -11.73
N ARG A 111 -17.68 5.35 -11.98
CA ARG A 111 -17.80 6.50 -12.88
C ARG A 111 -18.39 7.70 -12.15
N ASP A 112 -17.87 8.89 -12.38
CA ASP A 112 -18.50 10.14 -11.93
C ASP A 112 -19.29 10.82 -13.06
N ASP A 113 -19.95 11.94 -12.72
CA ASP A 113 -20.75 12.75 -13.64
C ASP A 113 -19.92 13.53 -14.67
N ARG A 114 -18.61 13.62 -14.46
CA ARG A 114 -17.65 14.27 -15.36
C ARG A 114 -17.02 13.28 -16.34
N GLY A 115 -17.36 12.00 -16.23
CA GLY A 115 -16.83 10.93 -17.06
C GLY A 115 -15.47 10.39 -16.61
N HIS A 116 -15.00 10.78 -15.42
CA HIS A 116 -13.82 10.15 -14.83
C HIS A 116 -14.12 8.69 -14.45
N GLN A 117 -13.07 7.89 -14.44
CA GLN A 117 -13.16 6.45 -14.24
C GLN A 117 -12.15 6.03 -13.18
N ALA A 118 -12.58 5.19 -12.25
CA ALA A 118 -11.73 4.60 -11.24
C ALA A 118 -12.02 3.11 -11.13
N TRP A 119 -10.94 2.33 -11.06
CA TRP A 119 -11.02 0.91 -10.81
C TRP A 119 -10.70 0.62 -9.35
N LEU A 120 -11.60 -0.07 -8.67
CA LEU A 120 -11.33 -0.62 -7.34
C LEU A 120 -11.21 -2.13 -7.44
N SER A 121 -10.11 -2.69 -6.95
CA SER A 121 -9.97 -4.12 -6.67
C SER A 121 -9.51 -4.28 -5.22
N VAL A 122 -10.17 -5.15 -4.48
CA VAL A 122 -9.79 -5.50 -3.12
C VAL A 122 -9.72 -7.01 -2.98
N PHE A 123 -8.60 -7.48 -2.44
CA PHE A 123 -8.35 -8.88 -2.14
C PHE A 123 -8.01 -8.99 -0.65
N GLY A 124 -8.70 -9.88 0.05
CA GLY A 124 -8.55 -10.04 1.49
C GLY A 124 -8.45 -11.51 1.85
N SER A 125 -7.51 -11.83 2.73
CA SER A 125 -7.20 -13.19 3.16
C SER A 125 -6.87 -13.20 4.65
N ARG A 126 -7.33 -14.22 5.38
CA ARG A 126 -7.02 -14.45 6.80
C ARG A 126 -5.99 -15.57 6.96
N GLY A 127 -5.19 -15.46 8.02
CA GLY A 127 -4.23 -16.51 8.38
C GLY A 127 -3.12 -16.66 7.34
N ARG A 128 -2.63 -17.88 7.12
CA ARG A 128 -1.42 -18.11 6.32
C ARG A 128 -1.52 -17.62 4.88
N LYS A 129 -2.71 -17.67 4.26
CA LYS A 129 -2.93 -17.18 2.89
C LYS A 129 -2.80 -15.67 2.74
N SER A 130 -2.82 -14.89 3.84
CA SER A 130 -2.54 -13.45 3.75
C SER A 130 -1.08 -13.15 3.39
N TYR A 131 -0.19 -14.14 3.53
CA TYR A 131 1.23 -13.98 3.27
C TYR A 131 1.69 -14.49 1.90
N VAL A 132 0.82 -15.18 1.17
CA VAL A 132 1.14 -15.79 -0.14
C VAL A 132 1.48 -14.74 -1.19
N LEU A 133 0.98 -13.51 -1.04
CA LEU A 133 1.36 -12.39 -1.89
C LEU A 133 2.83 -11.97 -1.74
N PHE A 134 3.55 -12.57 -0.81
CA PHE A 134 4.92 -12.20 -0.43
C PHE A 134 5.94 -13.34 -0.62
N GLU A 135 5.54 -14.50 -1.16
CA GLU A 135 6.42 -15.66 -1.43
C GLU A 135 6.61 -15.92 -2.94
#